data_AF-A0A023EZZ6-F1
#
_entry.id   AF-A0A023EZZ6-F1
#
_cell.length_a   1.000
_cell.length_b   1.000
_cell.length_c   1.000
_cell.angle_alpha   90.00
_cell.angle_beta   90.00
_cell.angle_gamma   90.00
#
_symmetry.space_group_name_H-M   'P 1'
#
loop_
_entity.id
_entity.type
_entity.pdbx_description
1 polymer ?
#
loop_
_entity_poly.entity_id
_entity_poly.type
_entity_poly.pdbx_seq_one_letter_code
_entity_poly.pdbx_strand_id
1 'polypeptide(L)'
;IVFSGMASNNNKTNPTPARDRICPICKAVVKGRQGMRMHLEAKHPNQAGPRPKPKAGAPRPKNNKGGGGVSTSRRVSGKDIIGTVTVASSKQVGYQIIDMVLNPRMLGGSRFQQESRLWARWKPVSLMLEVKTSAPKLGGGLYITAWNADPADTLPGGVDSVRRLATYPISAERHIATPLEFKIPCDASRKWLILDSGDINDSSHGAVVCVLSAPMSGFEGSVQMSFHLNWIVEFDSPVLDVYRPDVGTQILADDGYCPYFTDSTSDWQEGNYLTFKHGEGGWPVPFPNAEYKVVYKCSVKYPYVNSSGAVSTAEYGVIAQDYSEYKIMALFATVDAARAYVSDPTSINRAIRYKAPGGFVSPNNPPWNSVPQYNEVGVSNRPSLVTPAITLPGEGCGCSRATEDRLLRVIDALENRIRGLEASNEAEGAVSLTSSYGEFPKETD
;
A
#
# COMPACT_ATOMS: atom_id res chain seq x y z
N ILE A 1 53.74 53.49 -18.68
CA ILE A 1 53.46 52.03 -18.75
C ILE A 1 52.18 51.81 -17.95
N VAL A 2 50.97 51.95 -18.51
CA VAL A 2 50.26 51.12 -19.51
C VAL A 2 49.84 49.73 -18.96
N PHE A 3 48.51 49.57 -18.79
CA PHE A 3 47.66 48.34 -18.73
C PHE A 3 47.82 47.37 -17.53
N SER A 4 46.82 46.63 -17.04
CA SER A 4 45.35 46.48 -17.25
C SER A 4 44.80 45.52 -16.16
N GLY A 5 43.64 45.77 -15.54
CA GLY A 5 42.43 44.92 -15.66
C GLY A 5 42.19 44.02 -14.42
N MET A 6 41.00 43.85 -13.82
CA MET A 6 39.61 44.11 -14.23
C MET A 6 38.75 44.51 -13.01
N ALA A 7 37.97 45.57 -13.17
CA ALA A 7 36.91 45.98 -12.25
C ALA A 7 35.56 45.37 -12.66
N SER A 8 34.76 45.06 -11.64
CA SER A 8 33.41 44.51 -11.75
C SER A 8 32.42 45.50 -12.38
N ASN A 9 31.80 45.11 -13.50
CA ASN A 9 30.70 45.81 -14.14
C ASN A 9 29.43 45.77 -13.26
N ASN A 10 29.11 46.87 -12.57
CA ASN A 10 27.78 47.11 -12.01
C ASN A 10 26.93 47.87 -13.04
N ASN A 11 26.23 47.14 -13.90
CA ASN A 11 25.28 47.70 -14.85
C ASN A 11 23.96 48.00 -14.11
N LYS A 12 23.83 49.21 -13.53
CA LYS A 12 22.55 49.74 -13.07
C LYS A 12 21.74 50.18 -14.29
N THR A 13 20.81 49.34 -14.73
CA THR A 13 19.81 49.72 -15.73
C THR A 13 18.81 50.70 -15.13
N ASN A 14 18.72 51.90 -15.71
CA ASN A 14 17.69 52.89 -15.39
C ASN A 14 16.28 52.30 -15.64
N PRO A 15 15.31 52.48 -14.73
CA PRO A 15 13.94 52.05 -14.97
C PRO A 15 13.30 52.94 -16.05
N THR A 16 12.74 52.29 -17.07
CA THR A 16 12.02 52.91 -18.18
C THR A 16 10.83 53.71 -17.64
N PRO A 17 10.53 54.93 -18.13
CA PRO A 17 9.41 55.73 -17.65
C PRO A 17 8.09 54.97 -17.87
N ALA A 18 7.26 54.91 -16.82
CA ALA A 18 5.99 54.19 -16.84
C ALA A 18 5.03 54.85 -17.84
N ARG A 19 4.73 54.15 -18.94
CA ARG A 19 3.76 54.61 -19.96
C ARG A 19 2.36 54.75 -19.35
N ASP A 20 1.68 55.83 -19.71
CA ASP A 20 0.26 56.06 -19.41
C ASP A 20 -0.61 54.99 -20.07
N ARG A 21 -1.64 54.52 -19.36
CA ARG A 21 -2.58 53.50 -19.81
C ARG A 21 -4.01 53.96 -19.60
N ILE A 22 -4.88 53.71 -20.56
CA ILE A 22 -6.29 54.12 -20.50
C ILE A 22 -7.13 52.95 -19.98
N CYS A 23 -7.96 53.19 -18.96
CA CYS A 23 -8.84 52.18 -18.40
C CYS A 23 -9.87 51.77 -19.46
N PRO A 24 -10.03 50.47 -19.77
CA PRO A 24 -10.94 50.03 -20.82
C PRO A 24 -12.42 50.29 -20.48
N ILE A 25 -12.74 50.41 -19.18
CA ILE A 25 -14.11 50.53 -18.67
C ILE A 25 -14.56 51.99 -18.57
N CYS A 26 -13.81 52.82 -17.83
CA CYS A 26 -14.19 54.23 -17.60
C CYS A 26 -13.33 55.25 -18.37
N LYS A 27 -12.42 54.78 -19.23
CA LYS A 27 -11.52 55.63 -20.06
C LYS A 27 -10.59 56.56 -19.28
N ALA A 28 -10.46 56.39 -17.96
CA ALA A 28 -9.51 57.16 -17.15
C ALA A 28 -8.06 56.84 -17.52
N VAL A 29 -7.20 57.87 -17.61
CA VAL A 29 -5.75 57.71 -17.86
C VAL A 29 -5.04 57.43 -16.55
N VAL A 30 -4.28 56.34 -16.49
CA VAL A 30 -3.59 55.87 -15.29
C VAL A 30 -2.13 55.56 -15.58
N LYS A 31 -1.23 56.05 -14.73
CA LYS A 31 0.22 55.89 -14.86
C LYS A 31 0.65 54.46 -14.54
N GLY A 32 1.14 53.76 -15.55
CA GLY A 32 1.74 52.43 -15.39
C GLY A 32 0.78 51.31 -15.03
N ARG A 33 1.32 50.09 -14.97
CA ARG A 33 0.53 48.86 -14.79
C ARG A 33 -0.02 48.71 -13.36
N GLN A 34 0.75 49.14 -12.37
CA GLN A 34 0.36 49.06 -10.96
C GLN A 34 -0.74 50.08 -10.63
N GLY A 35 -0.65 51.29 -11.18
CA GLY A 35 -1.72 52.29 -11.08
C GLY A 35 -3.03 51.79 -11.68
N MET A 36 -2.99 51.18 -12.87
CA MET A 36 -4.20 50.59 -13.49
C MET A 36 -4.84 49.53 -12.60
N ARG A 37 -4.03 48.70 -11.91
CA ARG A 37 -4.56 47.66 -11.02
C ARG A 37 -5.27 48.26 -9.82
N MET A 38 -4.67 49.27 -9.17
CA MET A 38 -5.30 49.99 -8.06
C MET A 38 -6.58 50.72 -8.48
N HIS A 39 -6.59 51.29 -9.69
CA HIS A 39 -7.76 51.94 -10.24
C HIS A 39 -8.92 50.95 -10.50
N LEU A 40 -8.63 49.77 -11.07
CA LEU A 40 -9.62 48.71 -11.27
C LEU A 40 -10.16 48.17 -9.93
N GLU A 41 -9.29 47.96 -8.94
CA GLU A 41 -9.68 47.53 -7.60
C GLU A 41 -10.56 48.58 -6.88
N ALA A 42 -10.30 49.88 -7.08
CA ALA A 42 -11.03 50.95 -6.40
C ALA A 42 -12.34 51.37 -7.10
N LYS A 43 -12.41 51.35 -8.44
CA LYS A 43 -13.55 51.87 -9.22
C LYS A 43 -14.37 50.79 -9.92
N HIS A 44 -13.85 49.57 -10.06
CA HIS A 44 -14.50 48.46 -10.75
C HIS A 44 -14.36 47.12 -9.97
N PRO A 45 -14.79 47.06 -8.69
CA PRO A 45 -14.51 45.92 -7.80
C PRO A 45 -15.12 44.59 -8.27
N ASN A 46 -16.26 44.64 -8.97
CA ASN A 46 -16.97 43.44 -9.46
C ASN A 46 -16.35 42.81 -10.73
N GLN A 47 -15.32 43.43 -11.31
CA GLN A 47 -14.55 42.85 -12.43
C GLN A 47 -13.04 42.75 -12.14
N ALA A 48 -12.64 42.95 -10.88
CA ALA A 48 -11.31 42.57 -10.43
C ALA A 48 -11.21 41.04 -10.49
N GLY A 49 -10.70 40.52 -11.62
CA GLY A 49 -10.49 39.10 -11.82
C GLY A 49 -9.74 38.45 -10.65
N PRO A 50 -9.89 37.13 -10.44
CA PRO A 50 -9.33 36.44 -9.30
C PRO A 50 -7.84 36.76 -9.15
N ARG A 51 -7.46 37.17 -7.93
CA ARG A 51 -6.08 37.48 -7.53
C ARG A 51 -5.17 36.34 -8.03
N PRO A 52 -4.22 36.58 -8.96
CA PRO A 52 -3.28 35.54 -9.31
C PRO A 52 -2.49 35.25 -8.04
N LYS A 53 -2.66 34.03 -7.49
CA LYS A 53 -1.80 33.51 -6.43
C LYS A 53 -0.36 33.76 -6.90
N PRO A 54 0.53 34.31 -6.04
CA PRO A 54 1.92 34.47 -6.43
C PRO A 54 2.41 33.11 -6.90
N LYS A 55 2.79 33.00 -8.19
CA LYS A 55 3.56 31.86 -8.67
C LYS A 55 4.79 31.83 -7.78
N ALA A 56 4.83 30.88 -6.84
CA ALA A 56 6.07 30.56 -6.15
C ALA A 56 7.08 30.30 -7.27
N GLY A 57 8.08 31.17 -7.36
CA GLY A 57 9.19 30.97 -8.28
C GLY A 57 9.73 29.56 -8.02
N ALA A 58 10.02 28.84 -9.11
CA ALA A 58 10.72 27.57 -9.00
C ALA A 58 11.88 27.73 -8.01
N PRO A 59 12.05 26.82 -7.04
CA PRO A 59 13.06 26.96 -6.02
C PRO A 59 14.44 26.98 -6.69
N ARG A 60 15.03 28.17 -6.73
CA ARG A 60 16.43 28.34 -7.11
C ARG A 60 17.25 27.68 -6.00
N PRO A 61 18.15 26.73 -6.30
CA PRO A 61 18.88 26.02 -5.27
C PRO A 61 19.70 27.02 -4.47
N LYS A 62 19.34 27.21 -3.19
CA LYS A 62 20.20 27.89 -2.23
C LYS A 62 21.33 26.91 -1.91
N ASN A 63 22.53 27.22 -2.39
CA ASN A 63 23.75 26.63 -1.87
C ASN A 63 23.86 26.99 -0.38
N ASN A 64 23.35 26.12 0.49
CA ASN A 64 23.71 26.14 1.90
C ASN A 64 25.10 25.52 2.03
N LYS A 65 26.12 26.40 2.06
CA LYS A 65 27.42 26.06 2.64
C LYS A 65 27.28 26.12 4.16
N GLY A 66 27.20 24.95 4.78
CA GLY A 66 27.25 24.71 6.21
C GLY A 66 27.33 23.21 6.42
N GLY A 67 28.55 22.68 6.53
CA GLY A 67 28.82 21.24 6.60
C GLY A 67 28.50 20.63 7.96
N GLY A 68 28.08 19.36 7.94
CA GLY A 68 27.95 18.51 9.12
C GLY A 68 26.86 17.44 8.98
N GLY A 69 27.08 16.44 8.13
CA GLY A 69 26.22 15.26 7.93
C GLY A 69 25.49 15.27 6.59
N VAL A 70 25.90 14.40 5.66
CA VAL A 70 25.14 14.17 4.42
C VAL A 70 23.86 13.42 4.80
N SER A 71 22.77 14.16 5.08
CA SER A 71 21.44 13.55 5.07
C SER A 71 21.13 13.18 3.61
N THR A 72 21.19 11.90 3.30
CA THR A 72 20.77 11.33 2.01
C THR A 72 19.24 11.24 1.93
N SER A 73 18.52 12.22 2.47
CA SER A 73 17.07 12.23 2.38
C SER A 73 16.65 12.65 0.97
N ARG A 74 15.78 11.84 0.35
CA ARG A 74 15.27 12.06 -1.00
C ARG A 74 13.79 12.42 -0.94
N ARG A 75 13.45 13.60 -1.44
CA ARG A 75 12.05 14.01 -1.61
C ARG A 75 11.51 13.49 -2.94
N VAL A 76 10.38 12.80 -2.88
CA VAL A 76 9.72 12.19 -4.05
C VAL A 76 8.24 12.56 -4.02
N SER A 77 7.62 12.62 -5.20
CA SER A 77 6.18 12.86 -5.34
C SER A 77 5.58 11.97 -6.42
N GLY A 78 4.30 11.64 -6.26
CA GLY A 78 3.56 10.84 -7.23
C GLY A 78 2.06 10.88 -6.99
N LYS A 79 1.35 10.14 -7.85
CA LYS A 79 -0.09 9.92 -7.79
C LYS A 79 -0.36 8.48 -8.14
N ASP A 80 -1.01 7.74 -7.23
CA ASP A 80 -1.30 6.33 -7.39
C ASP A 80 -2.78 6.04 -7.13
N ILE A 81 -3.33 5.03 -7.81
CA ILE A 81 -4.60 4.44 -7.43
C ILE A 81 -4.31 3.45 -6.31
N ILE A 82 -4.88 3.70 -5.13
CA ILE A 82 -4.63 2.90 -3.93
C ILE A 82 -5.75 1.91 -3.64
N GLY A 83 -6.92 2.08 -4.27
CA GLY A 83 -8.02 1.14 -4.14
C GLY A 83 -9.14 1.42 -5.13
N THR A 84 -9.86 0.37 -5.52
CA THR A 84 -11.09 0.48 -6.31
C THR A 84 -12.12 -0.48 -5.73
N VAL A 85 -13.32 0.00 -5.47
CA VAL A 85 -14.37 -0.73 -4.76
C VAL A 85 -15.67 -0.57 -5.51
N THR A 86 -16.36 -1.67 -5.72
CA THR A 86 -17.70 -1.69 -6.31
C THR A 86 -18.73 -1.78 -5.19
N VAL A 87 -19.57 -0.76 -5.08
CA VAL A 87 -20.59 -0.63 -4.03
C VAL A 87 -21.97 -0.85 -4.65
N ALA A 88 -22.63 -1.95 -4.29
CA ALA A 88 -23.99 -2.25 -4.77
C ALA A 88 -25.03 -1.33 -4.13
N SER A 89 -26.06 -0.92 -4.88
CA SER A 89 -27.12 -0.03 -4.39
C SER A 89 -27.89 -0.58 -3.17
N SER A 90 -27.86 -1.89 -2.95
CA SER A 90 -28.45 -2.57 -1.80
C SER A 90 -27.67 -2.43 -0.49
N LYS A 91 -26.45 -1.86 -0.52
CA LYS A 91 -25.63 -1.67 0.69
C LYS A 91 -26.26 -0.64 1.62
N GLN A 92 -26.26 -0.99 2.91
CA GLN A 92 -26.87 -0.19 3.97
C GLN A 92 -25.91 0.90 4.48
N VAL A 93 -26.47 1.86 5.21
CA VAL A 93 -25.71 2.89 5.92
C VAL A 93 -24.70 2.23 6.88
N GLY A 94 -23.49 2.79 6.92
CA GLY A 94 -22.37 2.24 7.66
C GLY A 94 -21.62 1.12 6.95
N TYR A 95 -21.96 0.83 5.69
CA TYR A 95 -21.14 -0.06 4.88
C TYR A 95 -19.75 0.56 4.68
N GLN A 96 -18.73 -0.15 5.14
CA GLN A 96 -17.34 0.23 4.99
C GLN A 96 -16.90 0.02 3.54
N ILE A 97 -16.64 1.13 2.84
CA ILE A 97 -16.22 1.14 1.44
C ILE A 97 -14.72 0.86 1.37
N ILE A 98 -13.92 1.57 2.17
CA ILE A 98 -12.48 1.32 2.30
C ILE A 98 -12.03 1.59 3.71
N ASP A 99 -11.02 0.85 4.15
CA ASP A 99 -10.23 1.11 5.33
C ASP A 99 -8.79 0.77 4.98
N MET A 100 -7.94 1.79 5.09
CA MET A 100 -6.60 1.74 4.54
C MET A 100 -5.63 2.43 5.47
N VAL A 101 -4.71 1.64 5.99
CA VAL A 101 -3.54 2.15 6.70
C VAL A 101 -2.61 2.83 5.70
N LEU A 102 -2.22 4.06 6.00
CA LEU A 102 -1.28 4.86 5.22
C LEU A 102 0.15 4.46 5.55
N ASN A 103 0.55 3.30 5.05
CA ASN A 103 1.92 2.83 5.01
C ASN A 103 2.31 2.51 3.55
N PRO A 104 3.36 3.13 2.99
CA PRO A 104 3.76 2.92 1.60
C PRO A 104 3.97 1.44 1.25
N ARG A 105 4.51 0.64 2.18
CA ARG A 105 4.76 -0.80 1.97
C ARG A 105 3.46 -1.60 1.85
N MET A 106 2.37 -1.14 2.46
CA MET A 106 1.06 -1.81 2.45
C MET A 106 0.22 -1.45 1.22
N LEU A 107 0.59 -0.41 0.46
CA LEU A 107 -0.14 0.05 -0.73
C LEU A 107 0.21 -0.79 -1.97
N GLY A 108 -0.19 -2.06 -1.94
CA GLY A 108 0.10 -3.07 -2.98
C GLY A 108 -0.12 -2.57 -4.42
N GLY A 109 0.89 -2.75 -5.27
CA GLY A 109 0.80 -2.45 -6.71
C GLY A 109 0.94 -0.97 -7.07
N SER A 110 1.17 -0.08 -6.10
CA SER A 110 1.41 1.34 -6.33
C SER A 110 2.88 1.65 -6.61
N ARG A 111 3.15 2.75 -7.34
CA ARG A 111 4.52 3.27 -7.46
C ARG A 111 5.08 3.67 -6.11
N PHE A 112 4.24 4.21 -5.23
CA PHE A 112 4.63 4.59 -3.88
C PHE A 112 5.22 3.40 -3.11
N GLN A 113 4.60 2.22 -3.22
CA GLN A 113 5.13 0.99 -2.63
C GLN A 113 6.49 0.65 -3.21
N GLN A 114 6.63 0.64 -4.54
CA GLN A 114 7.89 0.29 -5.22
C GLN A 114 9.04 1.22 -4.81
N GLU A 115 8.81 2.53 -4.76
CA GLU A 115 9.85 3.48 -4.30
C GLU A 115 10.17 3.25 -2.82
N SER A 116 9.17 3.03 -1.97
CA SER A 116 9.38 2.79 -0.54
C SER A 116 10.24 1.57 -0.26
N ARG A 117 10.36 0.64 -1.22
CA ARG A 117 11.20 -0.56 -1.11
C ARG A 117 12.68 -0.27 -0.89
N LEU A 118 13.12 0.85 -1.44
CA LEU A 118 14.52 1.26 -1.46
C LEU A 118 14.95 2.06 -0.22
N TRP A 119 14.10 2.15 0.80
CA TRP A 119 14.32 3.03 1.96
C TRP A 119 13.85 2.36 3.25
N ALA A 120 14.53 2.68 4.36
CA ALA A 120 14.13 2.22 5.70
C ALA A 120 13.10 3.16 6.33
N ARG A 121 13.16 4.45 6.01
CA ARG A 121 12.37 5.48 6.67
C ARG A 121 11.66 6.36 5.67
N TRP A 122 10.48 6.80 6.07
CA TRP A 122 9.69 7.74 5.28
C TRP A 122 9.06 8.81 6.16
N LYS A 123 8.73 9.93 5.54
CA LYS A 123 8.05 11.05 6.17
C LYS A 123 7.07 11.68 5.19
N PRO A 124 5.78 11.74 5.53
CA PRO A 124 4.79 12.42 4.69
C PRO A 124 4.96 13.94 4.79
N VAL A 125 5.03 14.60 3.64
CA VAL A 125 5.12 16.07 3.56
C VAL A 125 3.80 16.66 3.08
N SER A 126 3.14 16.01 2.13
CA SER A 126 1.80 16.37 1.67
C SER A 126 1.10 15.13 1.15
N LEU A 127 -0.07 14.83 1.71
CA LEU A 127 -0.92 13.73 1.29
C LEU A 127 -2.32 14.28 0.97
N MET A 128 -2.86 13.88 -0.17
CA MET A 128 -4.22 14.23 -0.58
C MET A 128 -4.87 13.03 -1.25
N LEU A 129 -5.98 12.61 -0.68
CA LEU A 129 -6.82 11.57 -1.22
C LEU A 129 -7.86 12.18 -2.16
N GLU A 130 -7.96 11.66 -3.38
CA GLU A 130 -9.07 11.93 -4.28
C GLU A 130 -9.97 10.70 -4.35
N VAL A 131 -11.26 10.89 -4.06
CA VAL A 131 -12.30 9.88 -4.27
C VAL A 131 -13.00 10.21 -5.57
N LYS A 132 -12.96 9.28 -6.52
CA LYS A 132 -13.66 9.35 -7.80
C LYS A 132 -14.73 8.28 -7.84
N THR A 133 -15.85 8.60 -8.47
CA THR A 133 -17.08 7.81 -8.42
C THR A 133 -17.70 7.78 -9.80
N SER A 134 -18.21 6.62 -10.21
CA SER A 134 -18.97 6.44 -11.44
C SER A 134 -20.48 6.60 -11.24
N ALA A 135 -20.93 7.05 -10.06
CA ALA A 135 -22.36 7.13 -9.75
C ALA A 135 -23.08 8.16 -10.64
N PRO A 136 -24.32 7.86 -11.06
CA PRO A 136 -25.14 8.81 -11.81
C PRO A 136 -25.50 10.01 -10.92
N LYS A 137 -25.48 11.22 -11.50
CA LYS A 137 -25.81 12.47 -10.77
C LYS A 137 -27.22 12.52 -10.19
N LEU A 138 -28.15 11.75 -10.77
CA LEU A 138 -29.56 11.70 -10.36
C LEU A 138 -29.80 10.70 -9.22
N GLY A 139 -28.85 9.79 -8.94
CA GLY A 139 -28.98 8.83 -7.85
C GLY A 139 -28.68 9.48 -6.51
N GLY A 140 -29.48 9.21 -5.49
CA GLY A 140 -29.23 9.64 -4.12
C GLY A 140 -28.16 8.79 -3.44
N GLY A 141 -27.57 9.32 -2.37
CA GLY A 141 -26.62 8.63 -1.51
C GLY A 141 -25.48 9.55 -1.07
N LEU A 142 -24.94 9.29 0.12
CA LEU A 142 -23.83 10.05 0.70
C LEU A 142 -22.75 9.08 1.18
N TYR A 143 -21.50 9.51 1.10
CA TYR A 143 -20.38 8.85 1.74
C TYR A 143 -19.62 9.85 2.60
N ILE A 144 -19.05 9.35 3.70
CA ILE A 144 -18.16 10.11 4.56
C ILE A 144 -16.78 9.47 4.51
N THR A 145 -15.77 10.29 4.24
CA THR A 145 -14.36 9.90 4.29
C THR A 145 -13.70 10.64 5.43
N ALA A 146 -12.92 9.93 6.23
CA ALA A 146 -12.22 10.48 7.37
C ALA A 146 -10.81 9.90 7.48
N TRP A 147 -9.94 10.60 8.21
CA TRP A 147 -8.61 10.13 8.55
C TRP A 147 -8.40 10.20 10.05
N ASN A 148 -7.76 9.16 10.60
CA ASN A 148 -7.30 9.11 11.98
C ASN A 148 -5.79 8.91 12.01
N ALA A 149 -5.14 9.51 13.00
CA ALA A 149 -3.73 9.33 13.29
C ALA A 149 -3.41 7.92 13.82
N ASP A 150 -4.35 7.29 14.52
CA ASP A 150 -4.23 5.93 15.04
C ASP A 150 -4.61 4.92 13.95
N PRO A 151 -3.66 4.12 13.43
CA PRO A 151 -3.91 3.12 12.40
C PRO A 151 -4.62 1.86 12.94
N ALA A 152 -4.72 1.69 14.27
CA ALA A 152 -5.35 0.54 14.91
C ALA A 152 -6.77 0.84 15.41
N ASP A 153 -7.28 2.07 15.22
CA ASP A 153 -8.64 2.43 15.63
C ASP A 153 -9.66 1.59 14.86
N THR A 154 -10.53 0.91 15.61
CA THR A 154 -11.54 0.01 15.05
C THR A 154 -12.89 0.72 15.01
N LEU A 155 -13.58 0.62 13.88
CA LEU A 155 -14.88 1.25 13.73
C LEU A 155 -16.02 0.38 14.26
N PRO A 156 -17.00 0.98 14.95
CA PRO A 156 -18.23 0.27 15.27
C PRO A 156 -19.01 -0.02 13.98
N GLY A 157 -19.88 -1.03 13.98
CA GLY A 157 -20.69 -1.38 12.81
C GLY A 157 -21.86 -0.42 12.54
N GLY A 158 -22.37 -0.43 11.30
CA GLY A 158 -23.63 0.23 10.95
C GLY A 158 -23.61 1.75 11.12
N VAL A 159 -24.74 2.34 11.52
CA VAL A 159 -24.92 3.80 11.63
C VAL A 159 -23.93 4.44 12.62
N ASP A 160 -23.49 3.72 13.64
CA ASP A 160 -22.53 4.24 14.61
C ASP A 160 -21.13 4.45 14.00
N SER A 161 -20.77 3.72 12.92
CA SER A 161 -19.55 4.03 12.15
C SER A 161 -19.60 5.45 11.60
N VAL A 162 -20.73 5.86 11.02
CA VAL A 162 -20.92 7.18 10.42
C VAL A 162 -20.79 8.26 11.49
N ARG A 163 -21.44 8.05 12.63
CA ARG A 163 -21.34 8.97 13.78
C ARG A 163 -19.90 9.08 14.27
N ARG A 164 -19.20 7.95 14.41
CA ARG A 164 -17.79 7.92 14.83
C ARG A 164 -16.91 8.69 13.83
N LEU A 165 -17.03 8.44 12.53
CA LEU A 165 -16.27 9.15 11.50
C LEU A 165 -16.53 10.65 11.50
N ALA A 166 -17.78 11.08 11.74
CA ALA A 166 -18.12 12.49 11.82
C ALA A 166 -17.42 13.21 13.00
N THR A 167 -17.04 12.47 14.05
CA THR A 167 -16.28 13.02 15.20
C THR A 167 -14.78 13.12 14.97
N TYR A 168 -14.25 12.51 13.90
CA TYR A 168 -12.82 12.58 13.63
C TYR A 168 -12.39 14.02 13.33
N PRO A 169 -11.16 14.42 13.72
CA PRO A 169 -10.67 15.78 13.50
C PRO A 169 -10.70 16.20 12.03
N ILE A 170 -10.53 15.24 11.12
CA ILE A 170 -10.59 15.47 9.68
C ILE A 170 -11.58 14.47 9.08
N SER A 171 -12.73 14.98 8.70
CA SER A 171 -13.78 14.22 8.02
C SER A 171 -14.44 15.09 6.95
N ALA A 172 -14.94 14.45 5.90
CA ALA A 172 -15.66 15.12 4.82
C ALA A 172 -16.76 14.21 4.29
N GLU A 173 -17.98 14.73 4.28
CA GLU A 173 -19.13 14.08 3.67
C GLU A 173 -19.42 14.67 2.29
N ARG A 174 -19.75 13.78 1.35
CA ARG A 174 -20.09 14.14 -0.03
C ARG A 174 -21.19 13.27 -0.58
N HIS A 175 -21.90 13.84 -1.56
CA HIS A 175 -22.84 13.10 -2.37
C HIS A 175 -22.13 12.06 -3.22
N ILE A 176 -22.72 10.87 -3.37
CA ILE A 176 -22.07 9.73 -4.01
C ILE A 176 -21.70 9.97 -5.47
N ALA A 177 -22.39 10.88 -6.17
CA ALA A 177 -22.05 11.27 -7.54
C ALA A 177 -20.99 12.39 -7.65
N THR A 178 -20.53 12.92 -6.52
CA THR A 178 -19.56 14.04 -6.49
C THR A 178 -18.19 13.53 -6.03
N PRO A 179 -17.11 13.83 -6.77
CA PRO A 179 -15.76 13.50 -6.33
C PRO A 179 -15.38 14.32 -5.10
N LEU A 180 -14.47 13.77 -4.28
CA LEU A 180 -13.94 14.43 -3.08
C LEU A 180 -12.42 14.59 -3.23
N GLU A 181 -11.92 15.79 -2.95
CA GLU A 181 -10.52 16.01 -2.64
C GLU A 181 -10.39 16.20 -1.11
N PHE A 182 -9.64 15.30 -0.48
CA PHE A 182 -9.50 15.20 0.97
C PHE A 182 -8.03 15.34 1.35
N LYS A 183 -7.68 16.46 1.98
CA LYS A 183 -6.30 16.75 2.39
C LYS A 183 -6.00 16.13 3.75
N ILE A 184 -5.00 15.25 3.79
CA ILE A 184 -4.59 14.58 5.02
C ILE A 184 -3.52 15.45 5.72
N PRO A 185 -3.67 15.77 7.01
CA PRO A 185 -2.67 16.53 7.75
C PRO A 185 -1.32 15.81 7.75
N CYS A 186 -0.28 16.50 7.29
CA CYS A 186 1.09 16.05 7.36
C CYS A 186 1.83 17.02 8.27
N ASP A 187 2.08 16.61 9.50
CA ASP A 187 2.84 17.44 10.41
C ASP A 187 4.33 17.28 10.10
N ALA A 188 4.97 18.36 9.67
CA ALA A 188 6.41 18.37 9.40
C ALA A 188 7.26 18.16 10.65
N SER A 189 6.69 18.25 11.85
CA SER A 189 7.34 17.92 13.12
C SER A 189 7.29 16.44 13.48
N ARG A 190 6.46 15.62 12.81
CA ARG A 190 6.40 14.17 13.07
C ARG A 190 7.76 13.51 12.81
N LYS A 191 8.09 12.58 13.71
CA LYS A 191 9.23 11.66 13.66
C LYS A 191 9.24 10.91 12.33
N TRP A 192 10.43 10.56 11.85
CA TRP A 192 10.59 9.63 10.74
C TRP A 192 9.88 8.30 11.06
N LEU A 193 9.01 7.86 10.15
CA LEU A 193 8.32 6.58 10.24
C LEU A 193 9.22 5.48 9.68
N ILE A 194 9.27 4.33 10.34
CA ILE A 194 10.14 3.21 10.00
C ILE A 194 9.32 2.19 9.21
N LEU A 195 9.66 1.95 7.94
CA LEU A 195 8.81 1.16 7.04
C LEU A 195 8.66 -0.31 7.46
N ASP A 196 9.67 -0.88 8.12
CA ASP A 196 9.75 -2.29 8.52
C ASP A 196 9.87 -2.48 10.05
N SER A 197 9.25 -1.62 10.87
CA SER A 197 9.38 -1.66 12.34
C SER A 197 8.72 -2.86 13.05
N GLY A 198 7.92 -3.67 12.35
CA GLY A 198 7.06 -4.69 12.96
C GLY A 198 5.82 -4.11 13.65
N ASP A 199 5.93 -2.94 14.27
CA ASP A 199 4.80 -2.16 14.81
C ASP A 199 4.16 -1.25 13.75
N ILE A 200 2.83 -1.31 13.63
CA ILE A 200 2.05 -0.50 12.69
C ILE A 200 2.05 1.00 13.06
N ASN A 201 2.19 1.33 14.35
CA ASN A 201 2.19 2.70 14.84
C ASN A 201 3.47 3.48 14.49
N ASP A 202 4.60 2.77 14.43
CA ASP A 202 5.89 3.34 14.07
C ASP A 202 6.11 3.41 12.55
N SER A 203 5.33 2.66 11.78
CA SER A 203 5.48 2.55 10.32
C SER A 203 4.45 3.32 9.51
N SER A 204 3.31 3.68 10.12
CA SER A 204 2.14 4.21 9.41
C SER A 204 1.81 5.65 9.81
N HIS A 205 1.29 6.42 8.86
CA HIS A 205 0.80 7.78 9.13
C HIS A 205 -0.67 7.81 9.57
N GLY A 206 -1.17 6.72 10.16
CA GLY A 206 -2.58 6.53 10.48
C GLY A 206 -3.37 5.85 9.37
N ALA A 207 -4.70 5.94 9.42
CA ALA A 207 -5.61 5.24 8.50
C ALA A 207 -6.65 6.18 7.89
N VAL A 208 -7.04 5.90 6.65
CA VAL A 208 -8.16 6.54 5.96
C VAL A 208 -9.30 5.54 5.88
N VAL A 209 -10.48 5.97 6.31
CA VAL A 209 -11.69 5.18 6.23
C VAL A 209 -12.76 5.93 5.45
N CYS A 210 -13.48 5.21 4.59
CA CYS A 210 -14.66 5.71 3.89
C CYS A 210 -15.83 4.76 4.14
N VAL A 211 -16.97 5.32 4.55
CA VAL A 211 -18.21 4.55 4.75
C VAL A 211 -19.37 5.22 4.04
N LEU A 212 -20.38 4.42 3.70
CA LEU A 212 -21.65 4.92 3.17
C LEU A 212 -22.45 5.59 4.31
N SER A 213 -22.68 6.91 4.24
CA SER A 213 -23.39 7.67 5.28
C SER A 213 -24.89 7.81 5.04
N ALA A 214 -25.34 7.65 3.79
CA ALA A 214 -26.75 7.57 3.43
C ALA A 214 -26.97 6.51 2.34
N PRO A 215 -28.11 5.79 2.33
CA PRO A 215 -28.34 4.71 1.39
C PRO A 215 -28.39 5.23 -0.05
N MET A 216 -27.94 4.40 -0.99
CA MET A 216 -28.05 4.73 -2.42
C MET A 216 -29.48 4.57 -2.89
N SER A 217 -29.96 5.50 -3.72
CA SER A 217 -31.32 5.46 -4.26
C SER A 217 -31.37 6.00 -5.68
N GLY A 218 -32.46 5.73 -6.41
CA GLY A 218 -32.68 6.26 -7.76
C GLY A 218 -31.94 5.53 -8.88
N PHE A 219 -31.31 4.38 -8.60
CA PHE A 219 -30.77 3.46 -9.61
C PHE A 219 -30.66 2.02 -9.08
N GLU A 220 -30.67 1.05 -9.99
CA GLU A 220 -30.34 -0.35 -9.72
C GLU A 220 -28.94 -0.68 -10.25
N GLY A 221 -28.21 -1.53 -9.53
CA GLY A 221 -26.86 -1.96 -9.92
C GLY A 221 -25.80 -1.55 -8.89
N SER A 222 -24.60 -1.24 -9.37
CA SER A 222 -23.45 -0.92 -8.51
C SER A 222 -22.71 0.31 -9.01
N VAL A 223 -22.12 1.04 -8.07
CA VAL A 223 -21.24 2.19 -8.32
C VAL A 223 -19.80 1.76 -8.12
N GLN A 224 -18.92 2.16 -9.02
CA GLN A 224 -17.49 1.99 -8.84
C GLN A 224 -16.91 3.26 -8.21
N MET A 225 -16.22 3.08 -7.08
CA MET A 225 -15.46 4.14 -6.41
C MET A 225 -13.98 3.82 -6.52
N SER A 226 -13.16 4.79 -6.92
CA SER A 226 -11.70 4.66 -6.98
C SER A 226 -11.05 5.73 -6.10
N PHE A 227 -10.01 5.31 -5.40
CA PHE A 227 -9.29 6.10 -4.42
C PHE A 227 -7.89 6.37 -4.96
N HIS A 228 -7.55 7.64 -5.16
CA HIS A 228 -6.27 8.07 -5.72
C HIS A 228 -5.53 8.85 -4.64
N LEU A 229 -4.30 8.45 -4.33
CA LEU A 229 -3.44 9.17 -3.39
C LEU A 229 -2.45 10.02 -4.16
N ASN A 230 -2.56 11.34 -4.03
CA ASN A 230 -1.47 12.26 -4.39
C ASN A 230 -0.56 12.40 -3.18
N TRP A 231 0.72 12.11 -3.36
CA TRP A 231 1.69 12.08 -2.28
C TRP A 231 2.95 12.87 -2.62
N ILE A 232 3.47 13.54 -1.60
CA ILE A 232 4.81 14.12 -1.56
C ILE A 232 5.41 13.65 -0.23
N VAL A 233 6.52 12.95 -0.31
CA VAL A 233 7.18 12.34 0.84
C VAL A 233 8.67 12.58 0.80
N GLU A 234 9.30 12.47 1.95
CA GLU A 234 10.74 12.36 2.08
C GLU A 234 11.07 10.94 2.51
N PHE A 235 12.01 10.31 1.81
CA PHE A 235 12.61 9.05 2.21
C PHE A 235 14.00 9.31 2.77
N ASP A 236 14.44 8.48 3.69
CA ASP A 236 15.80 8.54 4.24
C ASP A 236 16.29 7.13 4.56
N SER A 237 17.60 7.02 4.74
CA SER A 237 18.28 5.75 4.99
C SER A 237 18.01 4.77 3.84
N PRO A 238 18.67 4.95 2.67
CA PRO A 238 18.48 4.06 1.53
C PRO A 238 18.82 2.63 1.95
N VAL A 239 17.92 1.72 1.61
CA VAL A 239 18.07 0.28 1.79
C VAL A 239 18.17 -0.26 0.38
N LEU A 240 19.27 -0.93 0.06
CA LEU A 240 19.28 -1.78 -1.13
C LEU A 240 18.17 -2.79 -0.92
N ASP A 241 17.19 -2.78 -1.83
CA ASP A 241 15.93 -3.47 -1.68
C ASP A 241 16.12 -4.79 -0.95
N VAL A 242 15.38 -4.91 0.16
CA VAL A 242 15.25 -6.07 1.02
C VAL A 242 15.20 -7.28 0.10
N TYR A 243 16.30 -8.03 0.07
CA TYR A 243 16.37 -9.34 -0.54
C TYR A 243 15.27 -10.13 0.17
N ARG A 244 14.08 -10.24 -0.44
CA ARG A 244 13.22 -11.38 -0.13
C ARG A 244 14.14 -12.55 -0.44
N PRO A 245 14.54 -13.33 0.57
CA PRO A 245 15.53 -14.34 0.35
C PRO A 245 14.97 -15.23 -0.77
N ASP A 246 15.60 -15.24 -1.96
CA ASP A 246 15.28 -16.19 -3.03
C ASP A 246 15.07 -17.56 -2.38
N VAL A 247 14.11 -18.35 -2.84
CA VAL A 247 13.84 -19.67 -2.25
C VAL A 247 15.16 -20.42 -2.05
N GLY A 248 15.46 -20.82 -0.81
CA GLY A 248 16.72 -21.47 -0.47
C GLY A 248 17.86 -20.52 -0.11
N THR A 249 17.60 -19.22 0.07
CA THR A 249 18.59 -18.29 0.61
C THR A 249 18.93 -18.69 2.02
N GLN A 250 20.22 -18.80 2.23
CA GLN A 250 20.83 -19.14 3.49
C GLN A 250 21.02 -17.89 4.36
N ILE A 251 20.58 -17.98 5.60
CA ILE A 251 20.98 -17.09 6.70
C ILE A 251 21.77 -17.90 7.72
N LEU A 252 22.58 -17.19 8.51
CA LEU A 252 23.39 -17.73 9.60
C LEU A 252 23.12 -16.92 10.87
N ALA A 253 23.35 -17.53 12.02
CA ALA A 253 23.45 -16.79 13.27
C ALA A 253 24.72 -15.90 13.23
N ASP A 254 24.72 -14.84 14.04
CA ASP A 254 25.93 -14.06 14.26
C ASP A 254 27.06 -14.95 14.79
N ASP A 255 28.26 -14.82 14.20
CA ASP A 255 29.42 -15.65 14.51
C ASP A 255 29.81 -15.57 15.99
N GLY A 256 29.54 -14.44 16.65
CA GLY A 256 29.79 -14.24 18.09
C GLY A 256 28.92 -15.09 19.02
N TYR A 257 27.88 -15.74 18.48
CA TYR A 257 26.86 -16.47 19.24
C TYR A 257 26.83 -17.97 18.91
N CYS A 258 27.93 -18.50 18.34
CA CYS A 258 28.05 -19.90 17.97
C CYS A 258 29.08 -20.64 18.87
N PRO A 259 28.85 -21.91 19.27
CA PRO A 259 27.65 -22.71 19.00
C PRO A 259 26.44 -22.24 19.80
N TYR A 260 25.25 -22.58 19.32
CA TYR A 260 23.99 -22.30 20.03
C TYR A 260 23.11 -23.55 20.15
N PHE A 261 22.22 -23.51 21.13
CA PHE A 261 21.27 -24.57 21.47
C PHE A 261 19.88 -23.97 21.74
N THR A 262 18.86 -24.82 21.76
CA THR A 262 17.47 -24.41 22.00
C THR A 262 17.23 -24.08 23.47
N ASP A 263 16.70 -22.89 23.72
CA ASP A 263 16.40 -22.39 25.06
C ASP A 263 15.24 -21.40 25.00
N SER A 264 14.99 -20.60 26.04
CA SER A 264 14.10 -19.44 26.01
C SER A 264 14.76 -18.20 26.61
N THR A 265 14.16 -17.03 26.39
CA THR A 265 14.58 -15.77 27.02
C THR A 265 13.40 -15.09 27.69
N SER A 266 13.59 -14.56 28.90
CA SER A 266 12.53 -13.87 29.67
C SER A 266 11.98 -12.64 28.96
N ASP A 267 12.83 -11.99 28.16
CA ASP A 267 12.54 -10.71 27.51
C ASP A 267 11.66 -10.88 26.27
N TRP A 268 11.42 -12.12 25.85
CA TRP A 268 10.49 -12.46 24.77
C TRP A 268 9.44 -13.43 25.27
N GLN A 269 8.18 -12.98 25.31
CA GLN A 269 7.02 -13.78 25.68
C GLN A 269 7.19 -14.49 27.05
N GLU A 270 7.82 -13.78 28.01
CA GLU A 270 8.07 -14.24 29.38
C GLU A 270 8.86 -15.55 29.46
N GLY A 271 9.64 -15.91 28.43
CA GLY A 271 10.41 -17.16 28.38
C GLY A 271 9.57 -18.42 28.16
N ASN A 272 8.32 -18.27 27.75
CA ASN A 272 7.41 -19.41 27.54
C ASN A 272 7.63 -20.15 26.22
N TYR A 273 8.36 -19.56 25.27
CA TYR A 273 8.54 -20.11 23.93
C TYR A 273 10.02 -20.28 23.58
N LEU A 274 10.26 -21.24 22.70
CA LEU A 274 11.59 -21.72 22.36
C LEU A 274 12.25 -20.80 21.31
N THR A 275 13.49 -20.40 21.61
CA THR A 275 14.43 -19.67 20.77
C THR A 275 15.83 -20.29 20.91
N PHE A 276 16.89 -19.55 20.59
CA PHE A 276 18.27 -20.01 20.72
C PHE A 276 19.07 -19.15 21.70
N LYS A 277 20.00 -19.79 22.41
CA LYS A 277 21.03 -19.14 23.23
C LYS A 277 22.40 -19.73 22.93
N HIS A 278 23.44 -18.93 23.10
CA HIS A 278 24.83 -19.36 22.92
C HIS A 278 25.42 -20.01 24.19
N GLY A 279 24.78 -19.79 25.35
CA GLY A 279 25.20 -20.30 26.66
C GLY A 279 24.03 -20.31 27.64
N GLU A 280 24.08 -21.20 28.62
CA GLU A 280 23.07 -21.27 29.69
C GLU A 280 23.02 -19.94 30.45
N GLY A 281 21.84 -19.33 30.55
CA GLY A 281 21.69 -17.97 31.10
C GLY A 281 22.28 -16.85 30.25
N GLY A 282 22.82 -17.15 29.07
CA GLY A 282 23.37 -16.18 28.13
C GLY A 282 22.32 -15.44 27.32
N TRP A 283 22.78 -14.57 26.42
CA TRP A 283 21.91 -13.79 25.55
C TRP A 283 21.29 -14.63 24.43
N PRO A 284 20.06 -14.31 23.99
CA PRO A 284 19.47 -14.96 22.83
C PRO A 284 20.29 -14.69 21.57
N VAL A 285 20.24 -15.62 20.62
CA VAL A 285 21.11 -15.62 19.45
C VAL A 285 20.51 -14.73 18.34
N PRO A 286 21.22 -13.69 17.88
CA PRO A 286 20.77 -12.84 16.80
C PRO A 286 20.99 -13.49 15.42
N PHE A 287 20.02 -13.27 14.54
CA PHE A 287 20.06 -13.60 13.12
C PHE A 287 19.95 -12.32 12.30
N PRO A 288 21.04 -11.54 12.16
CA PRO A 288 20.99 -10.19 11.60
C PRO A 288 20.44 -10.15 10.17
N ASN A 289 20.77 -11.18 9.38
CA ASN A 289 20.39 -11.32 7.97
C ASN A 289 19.01 -11.98 7.77
N ALA A 290 18.33 -12.37 8.84
CA ALA A 290 16.99 -12.90 8.73
C ALA A 290 15.97 -11.79 8.48
N GLU A 291 14.96 -12.09 7.68
CA GLU A 291 13.85 -11.20 7.39
C GLU A 291 12.57 -11.59 8.14
N TYR A 292 11.78 -10.58 8.52
CA TYR A 292 10.44 -10.78 9.05
C TYR A 292 9.51 -11.38 7.98
N LYS A 293 8.47 -12.07 8.43
CA LYS A 293 7.46 -12.71 7.56
C LYS A 293 8.03 -13.74 6.57
N VAL A 294 9.21 -14.30 6.87
CA VAL A 294 9.82 -15.41 6.14
C VAL A 294 9.93 -16.61 7.08
N VAL A 295 9.57 -17.79 6.58
CA VAL A 295 9.80 -19.06 7.27
C VAL A 295 11.14 -19.60 6.81
N TYR A 296 11.99 -19.93 7.77
CA TYR A 296 13.27 -20.58 7.52
C TYR A 296 13.21 -22.03 7.97
N LYS A 297 13.92 -22.91 7.25
CA LYS A 297 14.16 -24.29 7.63
C LYS A 297 15.65 -24.50 7.81
N CYS A 298 16.04 -24.98 8.98
CA CYS A 298 17.44 -25.32 9.23
C CYS A 298 17.85 -26.59 8.48
N SER A 299 19.10 -26.67 8.04
CA SER A 299 19.67 -27.91 7.51
C SER A 299 19.84 -29.00 8.58
N VAL A 300 19.85 -28.61 9.86
CA VAL A 300 19.98 -29.50 11.02
C VAL A 300 18.74 -29.40 11.90
N LYS A 301 18.32 -30.54 12.44
CA LYS A 301 17.20 -30.62 13.38
C LYS A 301 17.67 -30.28 14.78
N TYR A 302 17.06 -29.28 15.41
CA TYR A 302 17.42 -28.87 16.75
C TYR A 302 16.61 -29.65 17.81
N PRO A 303 17.25 -30.36 18.74
CA PRO A 303 16.53 -31.09 19.78
C PRO A 303 15.86 -30.12 20.75
N TYR A 304 14.68 -30.46 21.27
CA TYR A 304 14.03 -29.76 22.36
C TYR A 304 13.23 -30.73 23.24
N VAL A 305 12.93 -30.35 24.47
CA VAL A 305 12.07 -31.14 25.36
C VAL A 305 10.61 -30.74 25.16
N ASN A 306 9.77 -31.68 24.72
CA ASN A 306 8.37 -31.42 24.46
C ASN A 306 7.53 -31.41 25.75
N SER A 307 6.21 -31.23 25.62
CA SER A 307 5.29 -31.16 26.76
C SER A 307 5.24 -32.43 27.62
N SER A 308 5.53 -33.60 27.04
CA SER A 308 5.58 -34.89 27.74
C SER A 308 6.95 -35.20 28.35
N GLY A 309 7.94 -34.31 28.21
CA GLY A 309 9.30 -34.53 28.71
C GLY A 309 10.18 -35.37 27.77
N ALA A 310 9.68 -35.73 26.59
CA ALA A 310 10.46 -36.46 25.59
C ALA A 310 11.23 -35.50 24.68
N VAL A 311 12.37 -35.96 24.17
CA VAL A 311 13.16 -35.21 23.18
C VAL A 311 12.44 -35.25 21.83
N SER A 312 12.18 -34.08 21.27
CA SER A 312 11.60 -33.85 19.93
C SER A 312 12.52 -32.92 19.14
N THR A 313 12.18 -32.63 17.88
CA THR A 313 13.03 -31.79 17.02
C THR A 313 12.29 -30.61 16.41
N ALA A 314 12.92 -29.45 16.46
CA ALA A 314 12.51 -28.23 15.78
C ALA A 314 13.25 -28.12 14.45
N GLU A 315 12.51 -27.77 13.40
CA GLU A 315 13.06 -27.66 12.04
C GLU A 315 12.84 -26.28 11.42
N TYR A 316 11.83 -25.54 11.90
CA TYR A 316 11.40 -24.29 11.30
C TYR A 316 11.58 -23.12 12.27
N GLY A 317 11.99 -21.97 11.72
CA GLY A 317 12.25 -20.74 12.46
C GLY A 317 11.61 -19.55 11.75
N VAL A 318 11.08 -18.61 12.53
CA VAL A 318 10.55 -17.32 12.05
C VAL A 318 11.09 -16.24 12.98
N ILE A 319 11.35 -15.04 12.47
CA ILE A 319 11.73 -13.93 13.36
C ILE A 319 10.58 -13.57 14.30
N ALA A 320 10.89 -13.49 15.60
CA ALA A 320 9.97 -13.09 16.65
C ALA A 320 9.45 -11.66 16.41
N GLN A 321 8.13 -11.47 16.40
CA GLN A 321 7.52 -10.18 16.00
C GLN A 321 7.44 -9.15 17.15
N ASP A 322 7.60 -9.58 18.40
CA ASP A 322 7.49 -8.75 19.61
C ASP A 322 8.81 -8.67 20.41
N TYR A 323 9.95 -8.76 19.72
CA TYR A 323 11.27 -8.61 20.34
C TYR A 323 12.08 -7.58 19.55
N SER A 324 12.41 -6.47 20.20
CA SER A 324 12.85 -5.23 19.55
C SER A 324 14.35 -4.95 19.65
N GLU A 325 15.10 -5.70 20.47
CA GLU A 325 16.55 -5.48 20.64
C GLU A 325 17.34 -5.91 19.41
N TYR A 326 17.06 -7.11 18.89
CA TYR A 326 17.68 -7.69 17.69
C TYR A 326 16.81 -8.83 17.15
N LYS A 327 17.09 -9.30 15.94
CA LYS A 327 16.28 -10.33 15.28
C LYS A 327 16.59 -11.71 15.87
N ILE A 328 15.66 -12.26 16.67
CA ILE A 328 15.77 -13.63 17.22
C ILE A 328 14.76 -14.57 16.56
N MET A 329 15.06 -15.87 16.54
CA MET A 329 14.18 -16.89 15.96
C MET A 329 13.20 -17.48 16.98
N ALA A 330 11.92 -17.43 16.67
CA ALA A 330 10.87 -18.26 17.24
C ALA A 330 10.82 -19.61 16.52
N LEU A 331 10.72 -20.71 17.28
CA LEU A 331 10.88 -22.05 16.74
C LEU A 331 9.57 -22.84 16.63
N PHE A 332 9.45 -23.61 15.55
CA PHE A 332 8.26 -24.35 15.17
C PHE A 332 8.60 -25.78 14.73
N ALA A 333 7.71 -26.72 15.07
CA ALA A 333 7.85 -28.11 14.67
C ALA A 333 7.39 -28.34 13.22
N THR A 334 6.43 -27.55 12.73
CA THR A 334 5.85 -27.69 11.39
C THR A 334 5.87 -26.38 10.61
N VAL A 335 5.95 -26.49 9.28
CA VAL A 335 5.90 -25.35 8.38
C VAL A 335 4.57 -24.59 8.44
N ASP A 336 3.46 -25.29 8.67
CA ASP A 336 2.13 -24.67 8.74
C ASP A 336 1.94 -23.84 10.00
N ALA A 337 2.54 -24.27 11.13
CA ALA A 337 2.57 -23.49 12.35
C ALA A 337 3.39 -22.21 12.16
N ALA A 338 4.56 -22.32 11.52
CA ALA A 338 5.42 -21.18 11.21
C ALA A 338 4.73 -20.18 10.25
N ARG A 339 4.06 -20.68 9.20
CA ARG A 339 3.31 -19.85 8.24
C ARG A 339 2.11 -19.16 8.87
N ALA A 340 1.41 -19.84 9.78
CA ALA A 340 0.32 -19.23 10.53
C ALA A 340 0.84 -18.06 11.39
N TYR A 341 1.97 -18.23 12.08
CA TYR A 341 2.59 -17.17 12.88
C TYR A 341 3.08 -15.98 12.04
N VAL A 342 3.64 -16.24 10.85
CA VAL A 342 3.99 -15.19 9.88
C VAL A 342 2.77 -14.37 9.45
N SER A 343 1.65 -15.04 9.21
CA SER A 343 0.42 -14.41 8.69
C SER A 343 -0.36 -13.68 9.77
N ASP A 344 -0.33 -14.22 10.99
CA ASP A 344 -1.01 -13.70 12.16
C ASP A 344 -0.09 -13.85 13.39
N PRO A 345 0.52 -12.75 13.87
CA PRO A 345 1.45 -12.78 14.99
C PRO A 345 0.78 -13.21 16.31
N THR A 346 -0.55 -13.07 16.42
CA THR A 346 -1.31 -13.50 17.61
C THR A 346 -1.36 -15.03 17.74
N SER A 347 -0.99 -15.77 16.69
CA SER A 347 -0.85 -17.22 16.68
C SER A 347 0.47 -17.72 17.32
N ILE A 348 1.05 -16.97 18.26
CA ILE A 348 2.28 -17.34 19.00
C ILE A 348 2.14 -18.67 19.74
N ASN A 349 0.91 -19.04 20.14
CA ASN A 349 0.59 -20.32 20.77
C ASN A 349 0.94 -21.55 19.91
N ARG A 350 1.19 -21.36 18.61
CA ARG A 350 1.66 -22.41 17.69
C ARG A 350 3.17 -22.59 17.69
N ALA A 351 3.93 -21.65 18.27
CA ALA A 351 5.36 -21.82 18.51
C ALA A 351 5.59 -22.90 19.57
N ILE A 352 6.77 -23.50 19.53
CA ILE A 352 7.15 -24.53 20.50
C ILE A 352 7.27 -23.89 21.88
N ARG A 353 6.54 -24.43 22.86
CA ARG A 353 6.66 -24.00 24.25
C ARG A 353 7.95 -24.52 24.85
N TYR A 354 8.63 -23.66 25.59
CA TYR A 354 9.82 -24.00 26.34
C TYR A 354 9.48 -24.84 27.57
N LYS A 355 10.38 -25.77 27.91
CA LYS A 355 10.28 -26.69 29.05
C LYS A 355 11.61 -26.84 29.76
N ALA A 356 12.65 -27.10 28.96
CA ALA A 356 14.02 -27.29 29.40
C ALA A 356 14.95 -27.02 28.19
N PRO A 357 16.22 -26.69 28.42
CA PRO A 357 17.17 -26.48 27.34
C PRO A 357 17.39 -27.77 26.55
N GLY A 358 17.52 -27.65 25.24
CA GLY A 358 17.92 -28.77 24.39
C GLY A 358 19.44 -28.89 24.28
N GLY A 359 19.87 -29.90 23.52
CA GLY A 359 21.28 -30.12 23.23
C GLY A 359 21.83 -29.20 22.14
N PHE A 360 23.14 -28.99 22.17
CA PHE A 360 23.90 -28.41 21.07
C PHE A 360 23.84 -29.31 19.83
N VAL A 361 23.94 -28.70 18.65
CA VAL A 361 23.99 -29.43 17.38
C VAL A 361 25.29 -29.19 16.64
N SER A 362 25.60 -30.05 15.67
CA SER A 362 26.74 -29.92 14.76
C SER A 362 26.24 -29.80 13.31
N PRO A 363 26.82 -28.91 12.48
CA PRO A 363 27.90 -27.96 12.80
C PRO A 363 27.44 -26.83 13.74
N ASN A 364 28.38 -26.07 14.31
CA ASN A 364 28.11 -25.04 15.34
C ASN A 364 27.30 -23.83 14.85
N ASN A 365 27.29 -23.56 13.54
CA ASN A 365 26.48 -22.51 12.89
C ASN A 365 25.80 -23.08 11.64
N PRO A 366 24.77 -23.94 11.79
CA PRO A 366 24.13 -24.58 10.66
C PRO A 366 23.27 -23.57 9.86
N PRO A 367 23.24 -23.69 8.53
CA PRO A 367 22.49 -22.80 7.67
C PRO A 367 20.97 -22.94 7.82
N TRP A 368 20.28 -21.79 7.76
CA TRP A 368 18.83 -21.70 7.71
C TRP A 368 18.40 -21.21 6.34
N ASN A 369 17.59 -22.00 5.64
CA ASN A 369 17.19 -21.71 4.27
C ASN A 369 15.75 -21.20 4.24
N SER A 370 15.47 -20.15 3.47
CA SER A 370 14.10 -19.67 3.27
C SER A 370 13.23 -20.75 2.63
N VAL A 371 12.03 -20.93 3.16
CA VAL A 371 11.02 -21.86 2.66
C VAL A 371 10.11 -21.12 1.67
N PRO A 372 9.75 -21.71 0.51
CA PRO A 372 8.83 -21.08 -0.43
C PRO A 372 7.51 -20.71 0.26
N GLN A 373 7.00 -19.52 0.01
CA GLN A 373 5.63 -19.19 0.41
C GLN A 373 4.66 -19.99 -0.48
N TYR A 374 3.51 -20.42 0.06
CA TYR A 374 2.43 -21.02 -0.75
C TYR A 374 1.91 -19.95 -1.72
N ASN A 375 2.57 -19.80 -2.88
CA ASN A 375 2.10 -19.17 -4.13
C ASN A 375 3.17 -19.13 -5.24
N GLU A 376 4.23 -19.94 -5.18
CA GLU A 376 5.25 -19.94 -6.25
C GLU A 376 5.67 -21.34 -6.69
N VAL A 377 4.70 -22.17 -7.08
CA VAL A 377 4.97 -23.31 -7.95
C VAL A 377 4.11 -23.20 -9.20
N GLY A 378 4.67 -22.51 -10.20
CA GLY A 378 4.43 -22.75 -11.63
C GLY A 378 3.13 -22.20 -12.24
N VAL A 379 3.20 -21.00 -12.83
CA VAL A 379 2.54 -20.75 -14.13
C VAL A 379 3.45 -19.86 -14.97
N SER A 380 4.13 -20.47 -15.94
CA SER A 380 4.67 -19.78 -17.10
C SER A 380 3.53 -19.10 -17.87
N ASN A 381 3.70 -17.82 -18.20
CA ASN A 381 3.03 -17.07 -19.27
C ASN A 381 1.89 -17.80 -20.01
N ARG A 382 0.64 -17.64 -19.54
CA ARG A 382 -0.56 -17.56 -20.40
C ARG A 382 -1.54 -16.56 -19.79
N PRO A 383 -2.16 -15.67 -20.58
CA PRO A 383 -3.23 -14.82 -20.09
C PRO A 383 -4.50 -15.69 -19.97
N SER A 384 -4.85 -16.09 -18.76
CA SER A 384 -6.12 -16.75 -18.47
C SER A 384 -7.10 -15.78 -17.81
N LEU A 385 -8.25 -15.60 -18.47
CA LEU A 385 -9.47 -15.05 -17.89
C LEU A 385 -9.81 -15.84 -16.61
N VAL A 386 -9.83 -15.17 -15.45
CA VAL A 386 -10.31 -15.77 -14.20
C VAL A 386 -11.72 -15.26 -13.93
N THR A 387 -12.69 -16.14 -14.17
CA THR A 387 -14.03 -16.11 -13.58
C THR A 387 -13.89 -16.38 -12.07
N PRO A 388 -14.53 -15.62 -11.17
CA PRO A 388 -14.40 -15.84 -9.73
C PRO A 388 -15.06 -17.16 -9.30
N ALA A 389 -14.31 -17.96 -8.53
CA ALA A 389 -14.80 -19.17 -7.88
C ALA A 389 -15.83 -18.81 -6.79
N ILE A 390 -17.02 -19.39 -6.89
CA ILE A 390 -18.06 -19.32 -5.86
C ILE A 390 -17.63 -20.24 -4.71
N THR A 391 -17.35 -19.65 -3.55
CA THR A 391 -17.13 -20.39 -2.30
C THR A 391 -18.50 -20.72 -1.69
N LEU A 392 -18.84 -22.01 -1.58
CA LEU A 392 -20.02 -22.45 -0.82
C LEU A 392 -19.66 -22.55 0.68
N PRO A 393 -20.45 -21.97 1.59
CA PRO A 393 -20.24 -22.12 3.03
C PRO A 393 -20.61 -23.55 3.49
N GLY A 394 -19.76 -24.09 4.36
CA GLY A 394 -19.89 -25.44 4.91
C GLY A 394 -21.12 -25.65 5.80
N GLU A 395 -21.60 -26.88 5.69
CA GLU A 395 -22.36 -27.71 6.63
C GLU A 395 -22.87 -27.04 7.92
N GLY A 396 -24.18 -26.78 7.96
CA GLY A 396 -24.83 -26.38 9.21
C GLY A 396 -26.20 -25.70 9.10
N CYS A 397 -27.04 -25.97 8.11
CA CYS A 397 -28.47 -25.63 8.21
C CYS A 397 -29.31 -26.40 7.18
N GLY A 398 -30.39 -27.04 7.64
CA GLY A 398 -31.24 -27.93 6.84
C GLY A 398 -32.12 -27.22 5.80
N CYS A 399 -31.51 -26.72 4.73
CA CYS A 399 -32.19 -26.14 3.58
C CYS A 399 -31.43 -26.48 2.29
N SER A 400 -31.70 -27.59 1.58
CA SER A 400 -30.98 -27.75 0.29
C SER A 400 -31.61 -28.50 -0.88
N ARG A 401 -32.78 -29.15 -0.84
CA ARG A 401 -33.33 -29.72 -2.10
C ARG A 401 -33.75 -28.65 -3.12
N ALA A 402 -34.36 -27.55 -2.66
CA ALA A 402 -34.75 -26.45 -3.54
C ALA A 402 -33.56 -25.61 -4.05
N THR A 403 -32.47 -25.56 -3.28
CA THR A 403 -31.26 -24.80 -3.62
C THR A 403 -30.40 -25.57 -4.61
N GLU A 404 -30.33 -26.90 -4.46
CA GLU A 404 -29.63 -27.82 -5.37
C GLU A 404 -30.33 -27.85 -6.75
N ASP A 405 -31.65 -27.97 -6.79
CA ASP A 405 -32.44 -27.89 -8.04
C ASP A 405 -32.29 -26.55 -8.76
N ARG A 406 -32.08 -25.46 -8.01
CA ARG A 406 -31.88 -24.12 -8.58
C ARG A 406 -30.47 -23.98 -9.16
N LEU A 407 -29.46 -24.57 -8.52
CA LEU A 407 -28.09 -24.58 -9.02
C LEU A 407 -27.96 -25.44 -10.29
N LEU A 408 -28.61 -26.61 -10.32
CA LEU A 408 -28.61 -27.47 -11.51
C LEU A 408 -29.24 -26.78 -12.73
N ARG A 409 -30.35 -26.05 -12.55
CA ARG A 409 -30.96 -25.26 -13.65
C ARG A 409 -30.07 -24.14 -14.16
N VAL A 410 -29.27 -23.52 -13.28
CA VAL A 410 -28.33 -22.46 -13.68
C VAL A 410 -27.15 -23.06 -14.45
N ILE A 411 -26.68 -24.24 -14.05
CA ILE A 411 -25.62 -24.98 -14.76
C ILE A 411 -26.11 -25.36 -16.16
N ASP A 412 -27.30 -25.96 -16.30
CA ASP A 412 -27.89 -26.32 -17.60
C ASP A 412 -28.08 -25.10 -18.51
N ALA A 413 -28.50 -23.96 -17.96
CA ALA A 413 -28.67 -22.72 -18.72
C ALA A 413 -27.33 -22.17 -19.23
N LEU A 414 -26.27 -22.31 -18.45
CA LEU A 414 -24.92 -21.87 -18.83
C LEU A 414 -24.31 -22.80 -19.88
N GLU A 415 -24.47 -24.11 -19.74
CA GLU A 415 -23.98 -25.08 -20.74
C GLU A 415 -24.65 -24.90 -22.10
N ASN A 416 -25.96 -24.67 -22.13
CA ASN A 416 -26.69 -24.39 -23.37
C ASN A 416 -26.24 -23.08 -24.03
N ARG A 417 -25.90 -22.07 -23.21
CA ARG A 417 -25.40 -20.79 -23.71
C ARG A 417 -23.96 -20.90 -24.25
N ILE A 418 -23.12 -21.73 -23.65
CA ILE A 418 -21.76 -22.04 -24.15
C ILE A 418 -21.86 -22.76 -25.49
N ARG A 419 -22.71 -23.81 -25.61
CA ARG A 419 -22.93 -24.50 -26.88
C ARG A 419 -23.45 -23.59 -27.99
N GLY A 420 -24.32 -22.64 -27.67
CA GLY A 420 -24.81 -21.64 -28.63
C GLY A 420 -23.72 -20.66 -29.10
N LEU A 421 -22.75 -20.34 -28.24
CA LEU A 421 -21.61 -19.49 -28.59
C LEU A 421 -20.55 -20.23 -29.42
N GLU A 422 -20.37 -21.52 -29.19
CA GLU A 422 -19.50 -22.37 -30.02
C GLU A 422 -20.07 -22.55 -31.43
N ALA A 423 -21.39 -22.78 -31.55
CA ALA A 423 -22.07 -22.91 -32.84
C ALA A 423 -22.09 -21.60 -33.67
N SER A 424 -22.08 -20.43 -33.01
CA SER A 424 -22.03 -19.14 -33.70
C SER A 424 -20.63 -18.75 -34.18
N ASN A 425 -19.58 -19.16 -33.46
CA ASN A 425 -18.19 -18.97 -33.90
C ASN A 425 -17.80 -19.85 -35.10
N GLU A 426 -18.41 -21.03 -35.26
CA GLU A 426 -18.21 -21.87 -36.45
C GLU A 426 -18.89 -21.29 -37.70
N ALA A 427 -19.98 -20.53 -37.53
CA ALA A 427 -20.70 -19.90 -38.64
C ALA A 427 -19.98 -18.65 -39.20
N GLU A 428 -19.25 -17.90 -38.37
CA GLU A 428 -18.50 -16.70 -38.80
C GLU A 428 -17.11 -17.03 -39.39
N GLY A 429 -16.54 -18.21 -39.10
CA GLY A 429 -15.27 -18.66 -39.65
C GLY A 429 -15.31 -19.08 -41.13
N ALA A 430 -16.50 -19.30 -41.71
CA ALA A 430 -16.66 -19.81 -43.07
C ALA A 430 -16.78 -18.71 -44.17
N VAL A 431 -16.82 -17.42 -43.81
CA VAL A 431 -17.15 -16.34 -44.79
C VAL A 431 -15.93 -15.50 -45.23
N SER A 432 -14.71 -15.77 -44.74
CA SER A 432 -13.56 -14.88 -44.98
C SER A 432 -12.36 -15.49 -45.75
N LEU A 433 -12.60 -16.36 -46.75
CA LEU A 433 -11.56 -16.70 -47.74
C LEU A 433 -12.20 -16.96 -49.11
N THR A 434 -12.46 -15.89 -49.88
CA THR A 434 -12.25 -15.78 -51.35
C THR A 434 -12.90 -14.50 -51.88
N SER A 435 -12.10 -13.43 -52.00
CA SER A 435 -12.42 -12.30 -52.88
C SER A 435 -11.13 -11.70 -53.43
N SER A 436 -11.19 -11.37 -54.71
CA SER A 436 -10.27 -10.58 -55.54
C SER A 436 -9.08 -11.29 -56.20
N TYR A 437 -9.31 -11.77 -57.43
CA TYR A 437 -8.58 -11.53 -58.70
C TYR A 437 -9.45 -12.27 -59.75
N GLY A 438 -10.18 -11.65 -60.68
CA GLY A 438 -9.83 -10.58 -61.61
C GLY A 438 -9.64 -11.19 -63.01
N GLU A 439 -10.74 -11.27 -63.79
CA GLU A 439 -10.88 -11.13 -65.27
C GLU A 439 -9.88 -11.87 -66.22
N PHE A 440 -10.18 -12.47 -67.40
CA PHE A 440 -11.26 -12.43 -68.42
C PHE A 440 -10.91 -13.53 -69.51
N PRO A 441 -11.52 -13.63 -70.72
CA PRO A 441 -12.51 -14.59 -71.20
C PRO A 441 -12.02 -15.64 -72.25
N LYS A 442 -12.95 -16.52 -72.71
CA LYS A 442 -13.21 -17.02 -74.11
C LYS A 442 -13.62 -18.51 -74.12
N GLU A 443 -14.82 -18.83 -74.66
CA GLU A 443 -15.06 -19.45 -76.00
C GLU A 443 -14.27 -20.76 -76.18
N THR A 444 -14.80 -21.92 -76.56
CA THR A 444 -16.06 -22.37 -77.18
C THR A 444 -16.01 -23.90 -77.15
N ASP A 445 -17.15 -24.55 -76.89
CA ASP A 445 -17.79 -25.63 -77.69
C ASP A 445 -18.87 -26.34 -76.86
#